data_AF-A0A947JEZ5-F1
#
_entry.id   AF-A0A947JEZ5-F1
#
_cell.length_a   1.000
_cell.length_b   1.000
_cell.length_c   1.000
_cell.angle_alpha   90.00
_cell.angle_beta   90.00
_cell.angle_gamma   90.00
#
_symmetry.space_group_name_H-M   'P 1'
#
loop_
_entity.id
_entity.type
_entity.pdbx_description
1 polymer ?
#
loop_
_entity_poly.entity_id
_entity_poly.type
_entity_poly.pdbx_seq_one_letter_code
_entity_poly.pdbx_strand_id
1 'polypeptide(L)' 'LTKEINSLGMGPMALGGKTTVLGVNMLEYPTHIAGFPVAVNISCHATRSASRIL' A
#
# COMPACT_ATOMS: atom_id res chain seq x y z
N LEU A 1 -1.81 -6.49 8.09
CA LEU A 1 -1.90 -5.24 7.30
C LEU A 1 -3.13 -5.14 6.37
N THR A 2 -3.26 -5.88 5.26
CA THR A 2 -4.42 -5.74 4.34
C THR A 2 -5.78 -5.98 5.01
N LYS A 3 -5.90 -7.02 5.85
CA LYS A 3 -7.13 -7.30 6.62
C LYS A 3 -7.46 -6.18 7.62
N GLU A 4 -6.45 -5.66 8.31
CA GLU A 4 -6.63 -4.55 9.26
C GLU A 4 -7.11 -3.29 8.55
N ILE A 5 -6.47 -2.90 7.45
CA ILE A 5 -6.87 -1.70 6.70
C ILE A 5 -8.29 -1.85 6.15
N ASN A 6 -8.65 -3.04 5.66
CA ASN A 6 -10.01 -3.30 5.19
C ASN A 6 -11.04 -3.33 6.33
N SER A 7 -10.64 -3.69 7.56
CA SER A 7 -11.53 -3.66 8.73
C SER A 7 -11.90 -2.24 9.20
N LEU A 8 -11.16 -1.21 8.76
CA LEU A 8 -11.51 0.20 9.04
C LEU A 8 -12.82 0.64 8.38
N GLY A 9 -13.36 -0.13 7.43
CA GLY A 9 -14.68 0.11 6.85
C GLY A 9 -14.78 1.29 5.88
N MET A 10 -13.65 1.93 5.51
CA MET A 10 -13.64 3.06 4.59
C MET A 10 -14.17 2.71 3.19
N GLY A 11 -13.82 1.54 2.67
CA GLY A 11 -14.24 1.10 1.34
C GLY A 11 -13.68 1.95 0.18
N PRO A 12 -14.13 1.70 -1.06
CA PRO A 12 -13.65 2.41 -2.24
C PRO A 12 -13.98 3.91 -2.17
N MET A 13 -13.00 4.76 -2.49
CA MET A 13 -13.13 6.23 -2.45
C MET A 13 -13.59 6.79 -1.09
N ALA A 14 -13.42 6.02 0.00
CA ALA A 14 -13.90 6.37 1.34
C ALA A 14 -15.42 6.57 1.47
N LEU A 15 -16.22 5.96 0.59
CA LEU A 15 -17.70 6.03 0.62
C LEU A 15 -18.35 4.92 1.47
N GLY A 16 -17.55 4.22 2.27
CA GLY A 16 -17.96 3.03 3.00
C GLY A 16 -17.79 1.75 2.15
N GLY A 17 -17.60 0.62 2.84
CA GLY A 17 -17.56 -0.69 2.20
C GLY A 17 -16.53 -1.65 2.82
N LYS A 18 -16.40 -2.84 2.22
CA LYS A 18 -15.56 -3.93 2.76
C LYS A 18 -14.12 -3.91 2.25
N THR A 19 -13.84 -3.23 1.14
CA THR A 19 -12.56 -3.32 0.43
C THR A 19 -12.01 -1.93 0.15
N THR A 20 -11.07 -1.49 0.98
CA THR A 20 -10.32 -0.24 0.84
C THR A 20 -9.03 -0.45 0.06
N VAL A 21 -8.33 -1.56 0.32
CA VAL A 21 -7.03 -1.88 -0.27
C VAL A 21 -7.05 -3.28 -0.86
N LEU A 22 -6.51 -3.39 -2.08
CA LEU A 22 -6.38 -4.65 -2.81
C LEU A 22 -5.13 -5.44 -2.41
N GLY A 23 -4.05 -4.74 -2.06
CA GLY A 23 -2.78 -5.33 -1.66
C GLY A 23 -1.87 -4.30 -0.99
N VAL A 24 -0.95 -4.78 -0.16
CA VAL A 24 0.10 -3.95 0.44
C VAL A 24 1.43 -4.67 0.22
N ASN A 25 2.42 -3.93 -0.27
CA ASN A 25 3.80 -4.40 -0.35
C ASN A 25 4.65 -3.61 0.65
N MET A 26 5.57 -4.29 1.33
CA MET A 26 6.49 -3.70 2.29
C MET A 26 7.91 -4.02 1.87
N LEU A 27 8.75 -3.00 1.84
CA LEU A 27 10.17 -3.12 1.54
C LEU A 27 10.95 -2.66 2.76
N GLU A 28 11.83 -3.51 3.24
CA GLU A 28 12.64 -3.27 4.42
C GLU A 28 14.10 -3.06 4.01
N TYR A 29 14.75 -2.06 4.61
CA TYR A 29 16.14 -1.72 4.34
C TYR A 29 16.87 -1.37 5.64
N PRO A 30 18.16 -1.70 5.77
CA PRO A 30 18.95 -1.32 6.92
C PRO A 30 19.08 0.21 7.01
N THR A 31 19.14 0.72 8.23
CA THR A 31 19.28 2.16 8.53
C THR A 31 20.27 2.37 9.67
N HIS A 32 20.76 3.60 9.82
CA HIS A 32 21.58 3.99 10.96
C HIS A 32 20.79 3.85 12.26
N ILE A 33 21.43 3.44 13.37
CA ILE A 33 20.74 3.19 14.65
C ILE A 33 19.94 4.40 15.18
N ALA A 34 20.41 5.62 14.87
CA ALA A 34 19.74 6.85 15.24
C ALA A 34 18.61 7.28 14.27
N GLY A 35 18.35 6.53 13.21
CA GLY A 35 17.39 6.89 12.17
C GLY A 35 16.40 5.77 11.87
N PHE A 36 15.15 6.15 11.58
CA PHE A 36 14.11 5.22 11.14
C PHE A 36 13.28 5.85 10.01
N PRO A 37 13.82 5.88 8.78
CA PRO A 37 13.11 6.44 7.64
C PRO A 37 11.97 5.51 7.22
N VAL A 38 10.76 6.06 7.11
CA VAL A 38 9.56 5.34 6.66
C VAL A 38 8.87 6.14 5.55
N ALA A 39 8.50 5.46 4.48
CA ALA A 39 7.73 6.03 3.39
C ALA A 39 6.53 5.15 3.07
N VAL A 40 5.40 5.79 2.75
CA VAL A 40 4.18 5.12 2.29
C VAL A 40 3.82 5.68 0.92
N ASN A 41 3.63 4.80 -0.05
CA ASN A 41 3.18 5.15 -1.39
C ASN A 41 1.89 4.39 -1.70
N ILE A 42 0.97 5.06 -2.41
CA ILE A 42 -0.35 4.53 -2.76
C ILE A 42 -0.49 4.48 -4.28
N SER A 43 -0.80 3.28 -4.76
CA SER A 43 -1.22 3.03 -6.13
C SER A 43 -2.73 3.22 -6.25
N CYS A 44 -3.18 4.04 -7.22
CA CYS A 44 -4.59 4.39 -7.39
C CYS A 44 -5.34 3.40 -8.29
N HIS A 45 -6.61 3.67 -8.57
CA HIS A 45 -7.43 2.84 -9.47
C HIS A 45 -6.85 2.71 -10.88
N ALA A 46 -6.08 3.70 -11.34
CA ALA A 46 -5.47 3.72 -12.66
C ALA A 46 -4.03 3.14 -12.68
N THR A 47 -3.65 2.33 -11.69
CA THR A 47 -2.30 1.75 -11.58
C THR A 47 -2.03 0.81 -12.75
N ARG A 48 -0.95 1.09 -13.49
CA ARG A 48 -0.50 0.29 -14.65
C ARG A 48 1.00 0.08 -14.53
N SER A 49 1.46 -1.13 -14.85
CA SER A 49 2.88 -1.48 -14.88
C SER A 49 3.13 -2.45 -16.04
N ALA A 50 4.29 -2.32 -16.69
CA ALA A 50 4.74 -3.19 -17.77
C ALA A 50 6.25 -3.40 -17.65
N SER A 51 6.71 -4.62 -17.96
CA SER A 51 8.14 -4.97 -18.01
C SER A 51 8.40 -5.82 -19.24
N ARG A 52 9.58 -5.65 -19.86
CA ARG A 52 10.03 -6.43 -21.03
C ARG A 52 11.52 -6.73 -20.91
N ILE A 53 11.89 -7.96 -21.25
CA ILE A 53 13.27 -8.39 -21.44
C ILE A 53 13.49 -8.46 -22.96
N LEU A 54 14.63 -7.97 -23.43
CA LEU A 54 15.03 -7.98 -24.84
C LEU A 54 15.74 -9.28 -25.20
#